data_AF-A0A424R7M2-F1
#
_entry.id   AF-A0A424R7M2-F1
#
_cell.length_a   1.000
_cell.length_b   1.000
_cell.length_c   1.000
_cell.angle_alpha   90.00
_cell.angle_beta   90.00
_cell.angle_gamma   90.00
#
_symmetry.space_group_name_H-M   'P 1'
#
loop_
_entity.id
_entity.type
_entity.pdbx_description
1 polymer ?
#
loop_
_entity_poly.entity_id
_entity_poly.type
_entity_poly.pdbx_seq_one_letter_code
_entity_poly.pdbx_strand_id
1 'polypeptide(L)'
;MTRRKLTEEQVAALFVETTFETVEQGWPEIAAFLNASPVFIQRPNLDKEDYGRFLMIIVSANLQLIPKHFDSGVDRQIIQHICSKFALAFGLNPDVFTQKVKNYRSFMKQINRPSKNLVTAMTRAIFYKYHLNQFQEPYFRDMNTPEPNVQRELKSLMAHFLWDWDAFTVNYRVSASKVRLG
;
A
#
# COMPACT_ATOMS: atom_id res chain seq x y z
N MET A 1 -31.24 -6.72 3.62
CA MET A 1 -30.36 -7.35 2.63
C MET A 1 -29.42 -8.32 3.34
N THR A 2 -29.22 -9.52 2.80
CA THR A 2 -28.36 -10.55 3.41
C THR A 2 -26.93 -10.39 2.88
N ARG A 3 -25.95 -10.14 3.76
CA ARG A 3 -24.54 -10.02 3.36
C ARG A 3 -24.02 -11.33 2.76
N ARG A 4 -23.28 -11.24 1.67
CA ARG A 4 -22.65 -12.40 1.04
C ARG A 4 -21.57 -12.94 1.99
N LYS A 5 -21.58 -14.26 2.22
CA LYS A 5 -20.56 -14.93 3.04
C LYS A 5 -19.30 -15.14 2.22
N LEU A 6 -18.15 -14.80 2.78
CA LEU A 6 -16.83 -15.13 2.26
C LEU A 6 -15.98 -15.80 3.35
N THR A 7 -15.10 -16.72 2.97
CA THR A 7 -14.04 -17.24 3.86
C THR A 7 -12.86 -16.27 3.91
N GLU A 8 -11.97 -16.44 4.88
CA GLU A 8 -10.73 -15.66 4.98
C GLU A 8 -9.87 -15.78 3.71
N GLU A 9 -9.75 -16.98 3.13
CA GLU A 9 -9.04 -17.18 1.87
C GLU A 9 -9.68 -16.45 0.69
N GLN A 10 -11.02 -16.37 0.64
CA GLN A 10 -11.73 -15.65 -0.42
C GLN A 10 -11.53 -14.14 -0.28
N VAL A 11 -11.59 -13.61 0.94
CA VAL A 11 -11.27 -12.19 1.20
C VAL A 11 -9.82 -11.90 0.79
N ALA A 12 -8.89 -12.78 1.16
CA ALA A 12 -7.49 -12.62 0.82
C ALA A 12 -7.24 -12.70 -0.69
N ALA A 13 -7.93 -13.59 -1.42
CA ALA A 13 -7.82 -13.69 -2.87
C ALA A 13 -8.29 -12.40 -3.55
N LEU A 14 -9.50 -11.94 -3.20
CA LEU A 14 -10.05 -10.68 -3.72
C LEU A 14 -9.13 -9.50 -3.42
N PHE A 15 -8.62 -9.40 -2.19
CA PHE A 15 -7.69 -8.34 -1.80
C PHE A 15 -6.43 -8.32 -2.68
N VAL A 16 -5.82 -9.48 -2.89
CA VAL A 16 -4.58 -9.61 -3.67
C VAL A 16 -4.80 -9.26 -5.13
N GLU A 17 -5.84 -9.84 -5.75
CA GLU A 17 -6.20 -9.61 -7.16
C GLU A 17 -6.48 -8.12 -7.41
N THR A 18 -7.37 -7.52 -6.61
CA THR A 18 -7.70 -6.10 -6.75
C THR A 18 -6.51 -5.18 -6.43
N THR A 19 -5.62 -5.56 -5.51
CA THR A 19 -4.41 -4.76 -5.23
C THR A 19 -3.43 -4.78 -6.39
N PHE A 20 -3.21 -5.95 -7.01
CA PHE A 20 -2.39 -6.04 -8.21
C PHE A 20 -2.98 -5.18 -9.34
N GLU A 21 -4.25 -5.37 -9.65
CA GLU A 21 -4.94 -4.62 -10.70
C GLU A 21 -4.86 -3.10 -10.48
N THR A 22 -5.21 -2.64 -9.28
CA THR A 22 -5.18 -1.21 -8.92
C THR A 22 -3.76 -0.64 -9.03
N VAL A 23 -2.75 -1.40 -8.66
CA VAL A 23 -1.35 -0.95 -8.70
C VAL A 23 -0.81 -0.93 -10.13
N GLU A 24 -1.08 -1.97 -10.92
CA GLU A 24 -0.62 -2.08 -12.31
C GLU A 24 -1.24 -0.98 -13.18
N GLN A 25 -2.51 -0.64 -12.95
CA GLN A 25 -3.17 0.45 -13.64
C GLN A 25 -2.80 1.83 -13.06
N GLY A 26 -2.62 1.93 -11.75
CA GLY A 26 -2.42 3.21 -11.08
C GLY A 26 -0.97 3.73 -11.10
N TRP A 27 0.04 2.85 -11.09
CA TRP A 27 1.44 3.29 -11.09
C TRP A 27 1.83 4.10 -12.34
N PRO A 28 1.47 3.70 -13.58
CA PRO A 28 1.74 4.51 -14.76
C PRO A 28 1.22 5.95 -14.65
N GLU A 29 0.03 6.14 -14.07
CA GLU A 29 -0.56 7.47 -13.86
C GLU A 29 0.22 8.28 -12.82
N ILE A 30 0.61 7.66 -11.71
CA ILE A 30 1.45 8.30 -10.68
C ILE A 30 2.82 8.68 -11.26
N ALA A 31 3.45 7.77 -12.01
CA ALA A 31 4.74 7.99 -12.65
C ALA A 31 4.64 9.12 -13.69
N ALA A 32 3.58 9.14 -14.51
CA ALA A 32 3.33 10.20 -15.47
C ALA A 32 3.13 11.56 -14.78
N PHE A 33 2.30 11.63 -13.74
CA PHE A 33 2.10 12.82 -12.92
C PHE A 33 3.43 13.37 -12.37
N LEU A 34 4.25 12.51 -11.75
CA LEU A 34 5.53 12.91 -11.18
C LEU A 34 6.54 13.33 -12.25
N ASN A 35 6.57 12.61 -13.39
CA ASN A 35 7.44 12.94 -14.50
C ASN A 35 7.06 14.23 -15.23
N ALA A 36 5.80 14.67 -15.11
CA ALA A 36 5.29 15.91 -15.71
C ALA A 36 5.26 17.08 -14.73
N SER A 37 5.54 16.84 -13.44
CA SER A 37 5.45 17.87 -12.41
C SER A 37 6.48 18.99 -12.64
N PRO A 38 6.05 20.26 -12.74
CA PRO A 38 6.94 21.40 -12.92
C PRO A 38 7.73 21.76 -11.65
N VAL A 39 7.42 21.10 -10.53
CA VAL A 39 8.10 21.31 -9.24
C VAL A 39 9.52 20.76 -9.24
N PHE A 40 9.79 19.75 -10.08
CA PHE A 40 11.12 19.18 -10.18
C PHE A 40 12.01 20.01 -11.10
N ILE A 41 13.20 20.38 -10.62
CA ILE A 41 14.24 21.08 -11.40
C ILE A 41 14.82 20.19 -12.50
N GLN A 42 14.67 18.88 -12.37
CA GLN A 42 15.06 17.87 -13.36
C GLN A 42 13.99 16.79 -13.41
N ARG A 43 13.70 16.27 -14.61
CA ARG A 43 12.70 15.20 -14.75
C ARG A 43 13.15 13.92 -14.02
N PRO A 44 12.32 13.34 -13.13
CA PRO A 44 12.68 12.11 -12.41
C PRO A 44 12.90 10.88 -13.30
N ASN A 45 12.29 10.86 -14.50
CA ASN A 45 12.34 9.75 -15.46
C ASN A 45 11.92 8.40 -14.85
N LEU A 46 10.83 8.41 -14.07
CA LEU A 46 10.25 7.19 -13.52
C LEU A 46 9.77 6.26 -14.64
N ASP A 47 10.15 5.00 -14.53
CA ASP A 47 9.66 3.94 -15.41
C ASP A 47 8.24 3.52 -14.99
N LYS A 48 7.33 3.49 -15.95
CA LYS A 48 5.94 3.05 -15.77
C LYS A 48 5.82 1.56 -15.44
N GLU A 49 6.88 0.77 -15.65
CA GLU A 49 6.90 -0.65 -15.31
C GLU A 49 7.55 -0.92 -13.93
N ASP A 50 8.19 0.08 -13.29
CA ASP A 50 8.84 -0.07 -11.97
C ASP A 50 7.86 0.12 -10.79
N TYR A 51 6.74 -0.63 -10.81
CA TYR A 51 5.69 -0.53 -9.80
C TYR A 51 5.97 -1.36 -8.54
N GLY A 52 7.05 -2.14 -8.48
CA GLY A 52 7.31 -3.07 -7.38
C GLY A 52 7.44 -2.40 -6.01
N ARG A 53 8.11 -1.24 -5.93
CA ARG A 53 8.21 -0.47 -4.67
C ARG A 53 6.87 0.16 -4.30
N PHE A 54 6.13 0.65 -5.30
CA PHE A 54 4.79 1.19 -5.14
C PHE A 54 3.82 0.14 -4.60
N LEU A 55 3.79 -1.06 -5.16
CA LEU A 55 3.01 -2.20 -4.67
C LEU A 55 3.28 -2.47 -3.19
N MET A 56 4.56 -2.53 -2.80
CA MET A 56 4.94 -2.79 -1.41
C MET A 56 4.48 -1.68 -0.45
N ILE A 57 4.45 -0.42 -0.91
CA ILE A 57 3.87 0.69 -0.14
C ILE A 57 2.36 0.46 0.05
N ILE A 58 1.62 0.17 -1.03
CA ILE A 58 0.16 -0.03 -1.00
C ILE A 58 -0.23 -1.22 -0.12
N VAL A 59 0.38 -2.38 -0.35
CA VAL A 59 0.13 -3.60 0.44
C VAL A 59 0.42 -3.36 1.92
N SER A 60 1.56 -2.75 2.22
CA SER A 60 1.95 -2.50 3.61
C SER A 60 1.04 -1.50 4.32
N ALA A 61 0.51 -0.51 3.59
CA ALA A 61 -0.46 0.44 4.12
C ALA A 61 -1.81 -0.25 4.40
N ASN A 62 -2.37 -0.92 3.40
CA ASN A 62 -3.71 -1.52 3.49
C ASN A 62 -3.80 -2.65 4.51
N LEU A 63 -2.76 -3.47 4.63
CA LEU A 63 -2.73 -4.53 5.65
C LEU A 63 -2.66 -3.98 7.10
N GLN A 64 -2.39 -2.68 7.32
CA GLN A 64 -2.50 -2.05 8.65
C GLN A 64 -3.95 -1.71 9.02
N LEU A 65 -4.86 -1.70 8.04
CA LEU A 65 -6.26 -1.34 8.27
C LEU A 65 -7.09 -2.56 8.68
N ILE A 66 -6.76 -3.76 8.19
CA ILE A 66 -7.52 -5.01 8.45
C ILE A 66 -7.89 -5.21 9.94
N PRO A 67 -6.98 -5.08 10.92
CA PRO A 67 -7.32 -5.31 12.33
C PRO A 67 -8.36 -4.35 12.91
N LYS A 68 -8.70 -3.27 12.20
CA LYS A 68 -9.75 -2.32 12.62
C LYS A 68 -11.16 -2.75 12.22
N HIS A 69 -11.28 -3.69 11.28
CA HIS A 69 -12.56 -4.07 10.67
C HIS A 69 -12.96 -5.53 10.96
N PHE A 70 -12.07 -6.34 11.51
CA PHE A 70 -12.32 -7.75 11.82
C PHE A 70 -11.88 -8.08 13.24
N ASP A 71 -12.56 -9.07 13.84
CA ASP A 71 -12.24 -9.55 15.17
C ASP A 71 -10.83 -10.16 15.25
N SER A 72 -10.23 -10.04 16.44
CA SER A 72 -8.93 -10.63 16.76
C SER A 72 -8.94 -12.13 16.50
N GLY A 73 -8.15 -12.58 15.52
CA GLY A 73 -8.08 -13.95 15.04
C GLY A 73 -8.41 -14.05 13.54
N VAL A 74 -9.58 -13.53 13.13
CA VAL A 74 -9.98 -13.48 11.72
C VAL A 74 -9.08 -12.53 10.94
N ASP A 75 -8.78 -11.37 11.52
CA ASP A 75 -7.82 -10.40 10.96
C ASP A 75 -6.45 -11.04 10.67
N ARG A 76 -5.92 -11.83 11.61
CA ARG A 76 -4.62 -12.52 11.49
C ARG A 76 -4.64 -13.57 10.40
N GLN A 77 -5.71 -14.36 10.30
CA GLN A 77 -5.87 -15.36 9.26
C GLN A 77 -5.93 -14.69 7.88
N ILE A 78 -6.74 -13.65 7.70
CA ILE A 78 -6.81 -12.88 6.46
C ILE A 78 -5.42 -12.34 6.09
N ILE A 79 -4.70 -11.70 7.02
CA ILE A 79 -3.36 -11.17 6.77
C ILE A 79 -2.38 -12.30 6.37
N GLN A 80 -2.44 -13.46 7.04
CA GLN A 80 -1.59 -14.61 6.72
C GLN A 80 -1.86 -15.14 5.31
N HIS A 81 -3.13 -15.26 4.92
CA HIS A 81 -3.49 -15.68 3.56
C HIS A 81 -3.08 -14.66 2.51
N ILE A 82 -3.24 -13.35 2.77
CA ILE A 82 -2.77 -12.31 1.86
C ILE A 82 -1.25 -12.40 1.67
N CYS A 83 -0.48 -12.47 2.77
CA CYS A 83 0.97 -12.60 2.69
C CYS A 83 1.40 -13.87 1.93
N SER A 84 0.73 -15.00 2.16
CA SER A 84 1.03 -16.26 1.48
C SER A 84 0.74 -16.19 -0.02
N LYS A 85 -0.36 -15.55 -0.42
CA LYS A 85 -0.73 -15.36 -1.83
C LYS A 85 0.22 -14.43 -2.56
N PHE A 86 0.60 -13.29 -1.96
CA PHE A 86 1.63 -12.43 -2.55
C PHE A 86 2.98 -13.14 -2.62
N ALA A 87 3.38 -13.87 -1.57
CA ALA A 87 4.63 -14.62 -1.58
C ALA A 87 4.67 -15.63 -2.73
N LEU A 88 3.58 -16.38 -2.93
CA LEU A 88 3.44 -17.29 -4.07
C LEU A 88 3.57 -16.56 -5.41
N ALA A 89 2.89 -15.42 -5.58
CA ALA A 89 2.96 -14.62 -6.81
C ALA A 89 4.39 -14.11 -7.12
N PHE A 90 5.21 -13.87 -6.09
CA PHE A 90 6.60 -13.46 -6.22
C PHE A 90 7.62 -14.61 -6.20
N GLY A 91 7.18 -15.87 -6.10
CA GLY A 91 8.08 -17.01 -5.93
C GLY A 91 8.91 -16.95 -4.64
N LEU A 92 8.36 -16.35 -3.57
CA LEU A 92 9.00 -16.16 -2.27
C LEU A 92 8.42 -17.10 -1.21
N ASN A 93 9.21 -17.35 -0.16
CA ASN A 93 8.67 -17.92 1.06
C ASN A 93 7.73 -16.91 1.76
N PRO A 94 6.56 -17.33 2.29
CA PRO A 94 5.62 -16.47 3.02
C PRO A 94 6.24 -15.63 4.14
N ASP A 95 7.22 -16.16 4.88
CA ASP A 95 7.91 -15.46 5.96
C ASP A 95 8.77 -14.31 5.42
N VAL A 96 9.41 -14.53 4.26
CA VAL A 96 10.21 -13.50 3.59
C VAL A 96 9.33 -12.34 3.14
N PHE A 97 8.17 -12.62 2.53
CA PHE A 97 7.24 -11.57 2.13
C PHE A 97 6.67 -10.83 3.35
N THR A 98 6.28 -11.57 4.38
CA THR A 98 5.79 -11.01 5.64
C THR A 98 6.83 -10.09 6.28
N GLN A 99 8.11 -10.47 6.28
CA GLN A 99 9.18 -9.63 6.78
C GLN A 99 9.38 -8.37 5.93
N LYS A 100 9.29 -8.46 4.59
CA LYS A 100 9.31 -7.28 3.71
C LYS A 100 8.18 -6.30 4.05
N VAL A 101 6.96 -6.79 4.25
CA VAL A 101 5.81 -5.96 4.67
C VAL A 101 6.10 -5.28 6.02
N LYS A 102 6.59 -6.02 7.02
CA LYS A 102 6.97 -5.45 8.33
C LYS A 102 8.01 -4.34 8.19
N ASN A 103 9.03 -4.55 7.36
CA ASN A 103 10.08 -3.57 7.12
C ASN A 103 9.52 -2.30 6.46
N TYR A 104 8.64 -2.43 5.46
CA TYR A 104 7.98 -1.28 4.81
C TYR A 104 7.09 -0.51 5.79
N ARG A 105 6.32 -1.20 6.65
CA ARG A 105 5.53 -0.53 7.70
C ARG A 105 6.39 0.25 8.68
N SER A 106 7.48 -0.37 9.16
CA SER A 106 8.42 0.28 10.09
C SER A 106 9.04 1.52 9.46
N PHE A 107 9.51 1.39 8.22
CA PHE A 107 10.06 2.47 7.43
C PHE A 107 9.05 3.62 7.25
N MET A 108 7.82 3.32 6.81
CA MET A 108 6.75 4.32 6.66
C MET A 108 6.46 5.04 7.97
N LYS A 109 6.40 4.31 9.10
CA LYS A 109 6.20 4.90 10.41
C LYS A 109 7.34 5.85 10.81
N GLN A 110 8.58 5.52 10.46
CA GLN A 110 9.75 6.34 10.76
C GLN A 110 9.72 7.65 9.98
N ILE A 111 9.57 7.58 8.65
CA ILE A 111 9.60 8.78 7.78
C ILE A 111 8.35 9.66 7.93
N ASN A 112 7.24 9.12 8.48
CA ASN A 112 6.00 9.89 8.62
C ASN A 112 5.99 10.84 9.83
N ARG A 113 6.96 10.74 10.74
CA ARG A 113 7.00 11.61 11.93
C ARG A 113 7.05 13.10 11.55
N PRO A 114 6.36 13.99 12.30
CA PRO A 114 5.50 13.71 13.46
C PRO A 114 4.06 13.28 13.09
N SER A 115 3.71 13.22 11.81
CA SER A 115 2.37 12.81 11.36
C SER A 115 2.06 11.36 11.69
N LYS A 116 0.77 11.07 11.88
CA LYS A 116 0.21 9.72 12.01
C LYS A 116 -0.71 9.36 10.82
N ASN A 117 -0.88 10.27 9.86
CA ASN A 117 -1.76 10.05 8.72
C ASN A 117 -1.15 9.03 7.75
N LEU A 118 -1.88 7.96 7.44
CA LEU A 118 -1.38 6.84 6.63
C LEU A 118 -1.10 7.27 5.18
N VAL A 119 -1.95 8.10 4.57
CA VAL A 119 -1.76 8.59 3.21
C VAL A 119 -0.53 9.49 3.13
N THR A 120 -0.28 10.32 4.15
CA THR A 120 0.98 11.07 4.26
C THR A 120 2.19 10.13 4.32
N ALA A 121 2.09 9.00 5.05
CA ALA A 121 3.16 8.00 5.12
C ALA A 121 3.45 7.38 3.75
N MET A 122 2.40 7.00 3.01
CA MET A 122 2.51 6.44 1.66
C MET A 122 3.12 7.46 0.69
N THR A 123 2.67 8.72 0.75
CA THR A 123 3.18 9.83 -0.07
C THR A 123 4.67 10.03 0.16
N ARG A 124 5.10 10.12 1.43
CA ARG A 124 6.53 10.24 1.76
C ARG A 124 7.30 8.99 1.33
N ALA A 125 6.72 7.81 1.46
CA ALA A 125 7.39 6.57 1.05
C ALA A 125 7.73 6.56 -0.44
N ILE A 126 6.85 7.09 -1.31
CA ILE A 126 7.15 7.24 -2.74
C ILE A 126 8.38 8.12 -2.94
N PHE A 127 8.39 9.32 -2.33
CA PHE A 127 9.53 10.23 -2.45
C PHE A 127 10.86 9.60 -2.01
N TYR A 128 10.86 8.84 -0.92
CA TYR A 128 12.07 8.19 -0.45
C TYR A 128 12.47 6.97 -1.29
N LYS A 129 11.52 6.11 -1.67
CA LYS A 129 11.79 4.84 -2.36
C LYS A 129 12.17 5.02 -3.83
N TYR A 130 11.70 6.10 -4.45
CA TYR A 130 12.02 6.50 -5.82
C TYR A 130 13.00 7.69 -5.88
N HIS A 131 13.59 8.06 -4.74
CA HIS A 131 14.62 9.10 -4.64
C HIS A 131 14.20 10.47 -5.21
N LEU A 132 12.91 10.80 -5.15
CA LEU A 132 12.35 11.98 -5.82
C LEU A 132 12.87 13.30 -5.26
N ASN A 133 13.28 13.31 -3.99
CA ASN A 133 13.81 14.52 -3.36
C ASN A 133 15.08 15.04 -4.05
N GLN A 134 15.83 14.20 -4.78
CA GLN A 134 17.04 14.62 -5.48
C GLN A 134 16.76 15.55 -6.69
N PHE A 135 15.53 15.53 -7.19
CA PHE A 135 15.10 16.30 -8.35
C PHE A 135 14.43 17.62 -7.99
N GLN A 136 14.39 17.98 -6.71
CA GLN A 136 13.77 19.21 -6.22
C GLN A 136 14.81 20.32 -6.04
N GLU A 137 14.33 21.55 -5.83
CA GLU A 137 15.14 22.69 -5.39
C GLU A 137 16.01 22.35 -4.17
N PRO A 138 17.21 22.93 -4.03
CA PRO A 138 18.17 22.60 -2.97
C PRO A 138 17.56 22.60 -1.57
N TYR A 139 16.69 23.57 -1.26
CA TYR A 139 16.01 23.65 0.04
C TYR A 139 15.28 22.35 0.41
N PHE A 140 14.44 21.81 -0.48
CA PHE A 140 13.65 20.60 -0.22
C PHE A 140 14.49 19.33 -0.32
N ARG A 141 15.46 19.32 -1.24
CA ARG A 141 16.42 18.22 -1.41
C ARG A 141 17.25 18.00 -0.16
N ASP A 142 17.85 19.07 0.37
CA ASP A 142 18.79 19.01 1.49
C ASP A 142 18.07 18.65 2.81
N MET A 143 16.79 19.05 2.92
CA MET A 143 15.91 18.62 4.01
C MET A 143 15.35 17.20 3.84
N ASN A 144 15.54 16.58 2.67
CA ASN A 144 14.98 15.29 2.28
C ASN A 144 13.45 15.22 2.50
N THR A 145 12.76 16.28 2.09
CA THR A 145 11.32 16.45 2.21
C THR A 145 10.68 16.78 0.87
N PRO A 146 9.48 16.27 0.58
CA PRO A 146 8.70 16.71 -0.58
C PRO A 146 8.39 18.21 -0.53
N GLU A 147 8.40 18.87 -1.68
CA GLU A 147 7.84 20.21 -1.84
C GLU A 147 6.32 20.18 -1.56
N PRO A 148 5.74 21.19 -0.87
CA PRO A 148 4.37 21.12 -0.37
C PRO A 148 3.27 20.93 -1.42
N ASN A 149 3.39 21.54 -2.60
CA ASN A 149 2.35 21.46 -3.64
C ASN A 149 2.30 20.07 -4.26
N VAL A 150 3.44 19.54 -4.73
CA VAL A 150 3.51 18.18 -5.28
C VAL A 150 3.15 17.14 -4.22
N GLN A 151 3.52 17.38 -2.95
CA GLN A 151 3.13 16.50 -1.84
C GLN A 151 1.61 16.48 -1.65
N ARG A 152 0.94 17.63 -1.70
CA ARG A 152 -0.51 17.74 -1.52
C ARG A 152 -1.26 17.02 -2.64
N GLU A 153 -0.84 17.23 -3.89
CA GLU A 153 -1.44 16.60 -5.06
C GLU A 153 -1.24 15.09 -5.05
N LEU A 154 0.01 14.64 -4.85
CA LEU A 154 0.29 13.21 -4.74
C LEU A 154 -0.49 12.58 -3.59
N LYS A 155 -0.59 13.25 -2.43
CA LYS A 155 -1.38 12.75 -1.30
C LYS A 155 -2.86 12.55 -1.67
N SER A 156 -3.44 13.42 -2.49
CA SER A 156 -4.81 13.24 -2.98
C SER A 156 -4.93 11.98 -3.84
N LEU A 157 -4.00 11.78 -4.77
CA LEU A 157 -3.96 10.59 -5.62
C LEU A 157 -3.78 9.31 -4.78
N MET A 158 -2.86 9.34 -3.82
CA MET A 158 -2.55 8.20 -2.95
C MET A 158 -3.71 7.75 -2.07
N ALA A 159 -4.66 8.65 -1.76
CA ALA A 159 -5.83 8.29 -0.97
C ALA A 159 -6.72 7.25 -1.67
N HIS A 160 -6.75 7.25 -3.02
CA HIS A 160 -7.55 6.31 -3.81
C HIS A 160 -7.01 4.87 -3.79
N PHE A 161 -5.79 4.66 -3.30
CA PHE A 161 -5.19 3.32 -3.17
C PHE A 161 -5.45 2.68 -1.81
N LEU A 162 -6.18 3.35 -0.91
CA LEU A 162 -6.63 2.74 0.33
C LEU A 162 -7.88 1.90 0.09
N TRP A 163 -7.84 0.68 0.61
CA TRP A 163 -8.95 -0.26 0.58
C TRP A 163 -10.09 0.22 1.47
N ASP A 164 -11.29 0.31 0.91
CA ASP A 164 -12.50 0.66 1.64
C ASP A 164 -13.08 -0.57 2.34
N TRP A 165 -12.55 -0.87 3.52
CA TRP A 165 -13.02 -1.98 4.35
C TRP A 165 -14.41 -1.72 4.94
N ASP A 166 -14.82 -0.46 5.08
CA ASP A 166 -16.15 -0.10 5.56
C ASP A 166 -17.19 -0.48 4.49
N ALA A 167 -16.98 -0.07 3.23
CA ALA A 167 -17.82 -0.50 2.11
C ALA A 167 -17.80 -2.02 1.91
N PHE A 168 -16.65 -2.67 2.14
CA PHE A 168 -16.55 -4.13 2.07
C PHE A 168 -17.44 -4.82 3.12
N THR A 169 -17.37 -4.42 4.39
CA THR A 169 -18.09 -5.07 5.50
C THR A 169 -19.60 -4.82 5.51
N VAL A 170 -20.07 -3.81 4.76
CA VAL A 170 -21.50 -3.60 4.45
C VAL A 170 -22.04 -4.71 3.55
N ASN A 171 -21.27 -5.11 2.55
CA ASN A 171 -21.71 -6.07 1.51
C ASN A 171 -21.39 -7.53 1.86
N TYR A 172 -20.31 -7.74 2.61
CA TYR A 172 -19.78 -9.07 2.91
C TYR A 172 -19.73 -9.34 4.41
N ARG A 173 -19.86 -10.62 4.78
CA ARG A 173 -19.52 -11.11 6.11
C ARG A 173 -18.50 -12.22 6.00
N VAL A 174 -17.49 -12.19 6.88
CA VAL A 174 -16.47 -13.24 6.92
C VAL A 174 -16.96 -14.36 7.81
N SER A 175 -17.03 -15.56 7.27
CA SER A 175 -17.33 -16.78 8.02
C SER A 175 -16.02 -17.46 8.34
N ALA A 176 -15.69 -17.54 9.64
CA ALA A 176 -14.43 -18.13 10.03
C ALA A 176 -14.38 -19.61 9.67
N SER A 177 -13.32 -20.02 8.98
CA SER A 177 -13.07 -21.43 8.71
C SER A 177 -12.79 -22.13 10.04
N LYS A 178 -13.62 -23.10 10.45
CA LYS A 178 -13.34 -23.90 11.64
C LYS A 178 -12.04 -24.66 11.38
N VAL A 179 -10.95 -24.25 12.02
CA VAL A 179 -9.72 -25.03 12.07
C VAL A 179 -10.09 -26.40 12.64
N ARG A 180 -10.12 -27.43 11.79
CA ARG A 180 -10.16 -28.81 12.26
C ARG A 180 -8.79 -29.08 12.84
N LEU A 181 -8.68 -29.03 14.16
CA LEU A 181 -7.60 -29.68 14.89
C LEU A 181 -7.78 -31.19 14.64
N GLY A 182 -7.06 -31.70 13.66
CA GLY A 182 -6.86 -33.13 13.41
C GLY A 182 -5.49 -33.53 13.89
#